data_AF-A0A7K3XLT3-F1
#
_entry.id   AF-A0A7K3XLT3-F1
#
_cell.length_a   1.000
_cell.length_b   1.000
_cell.length_c   1.000
_cell.angle_alpha   90.00
_cell.angle_beta   90.00
_cell.angle_gamma   90.00
#
_symmetry.space_group_name_H-M   'P 1'
#
loop_
_entity.id
_entity.type
_entity.pdbx_description
1 polymer ?
#
loop_
_entity_poly.entity_id
_entity_poly.type
_entity_poly.pdbx_seq_one_letter_code
_entity_poly.pdbx_strand_id
1 'polypeptide(L)'
;MKRINILLFCLLLTVCSKAQSQRTINEPLPSRQVHLDFHTSEFIPGIGEKFDKKQWQDALKTGHINQINIFSKCHHSWSYYPTKVGKMHPNLKFDLLGAQIEACHEIGVKCPIYYSVGWSATEAAEHPDWVAREKNGQFQGLLWDFDAKPTDVKTENAWLWLCPANSGPYHQHIMKQVKEICEKYPVDGFWFDIYHVMDNGCYCQYCMARMKKEGIDINDHSAVVKSAALAIKAHMKEIRELVTQFHPKATVYFNSATHLVNKGGFVNRLYDMNTHQELEDLPTT
;
A
#
# COMPACT_ATOMS: atom_id res chain seq x y z
N MET A 1 64.74 10.32 3.85
CA MET A 1 63.48 9.83 3.24
C MET A 1 62.70 9.02 4.27
N LYS A 2 61.73 9.61 4.97
CA LYS A 2 60.83 8.91 5.90
C LYS A 2 59.52 8.61 5.15
N ARG A 3 59.15 7.33 5.02
CA ARG A 3 57.83 6.92 4.51
C ARG A 3 56.84 6.98 5.66
N ILE A 4 55.85 7.88 5.54
CA ILE A 4 54.70 7.95 6.43
C ILE A 4 53.64 7.00 5.83
N ASN A 5 53.35 5.92 6.54
CA ASN A 5 52.20 5.07 6.23
C ASN A 5 50.95 5.73 6.81
N ILE A 6 50.12 6.30 5.94
CA ILE A 6 48.77 6.75 6.30
C ILE A 6 47.86 5.52 6.25
N LEU A 7 47.47 5.00 7.42
CA LEU A 7 46.37 4.06 7.52
C LEU A 7 45.06 4.83 7.29
N LEU A 8 44.40 4.60 6.15
CA LEU A 8 43.02 5.01 5.94
C LEU A 8 42.12 4.06 6.75
N PHE A 9 41.57 4.54 7.87
CA PHE A 9 40.52 3.83 8.60
C PHE A 9 39.19 4.13 7.89
N CYS A 10 38.78 3.25 6.97
CA CYS A 10 37.42 3.28 6.44
C CYS A 10 36.47 2.78 7.54
N LEU A 11 35.88 3.71 8.28
CA LEU A 11 34.77 3.43 9.18
C LEU A 11 33.54 3.09 8.32
N LEU A 12 33.32 1.80 8.04
CA LEU A 12 32.05 1.29 7.57
C LEU A 12 31.05 1.45 8.72
N LEU A 13 30.39 2.60 8.78
CA LEU A 13 29.15 2.77 9.54
C LEU A 13 28.11 1.86 8.88
N THR A 14 28.02 0.62 9.35
CA THR A 14 26.82 -0.19 9.17
C THR A 14 25.68 0.55 9.84
N VAL A 15 24.96 1.35 9.07
CA VAL A 15 23.62 1.79 9.44
C VAL A 15 22.79 0.52 9.46
N CYS A 16 22.77 -0.17 10.60
CA CYS A 16 21.68 -1.07 10.91
C CYS A 16 20.44 -0.18 10.89
N SER A 17 19.76 -0.17 9.75
CA SER A 17 18.36 0.21 9.66
C SER A 17 17.68 -0.54 10.80
N LYS A 18 17.36 0.17 11.88
CA LYS A 18 16.43 -0.35 12.87
C LYS A 18 15.11 -0.40 12.12
N ALA A 19 14.89 -1.51 11.40
CA ALA A 19 13.57 -1.86 10.90
C ALA A 19 12.62 -1.62 12.07
N GLN A 20 11.55 -0.89 11.81
CA GLN A 20 10.65 -0.39 12.83
C GLN A 20 10.44 -1.42 13.93
N SER A 21 10.66 -1.08 15.20
CA SER A 21 10.43 -2.06 16.25
C SER A 21 8.95 -2.45 16.27
N GLN A 22 8.65 -3.73 16.51
CA GLN A 22 7.30 -4.14 16.87
C GLN A 22 6.84 -3.26 18.05
N ARG A 23 5.61 -2.74 18.03
CA ARG A 23 5.14 -1.90 19.13
C ARG A 23 5.19 -2.67 20.45
N THR A 24 5.55 -1.97 21.51
CA THR A 24 5.56 -2.54 22.87
C THR A 24 4.24 -2.24 23.56
N ILE A 25 3.93 -2.97 24.65
CA ILE A 25 2.73 -2.73 25.47
C ILE A 25 2.66 -1.29 26.02
N ASN A 26 3.79 -0.59 26.10
CA ASN A 26 3.89 0.79 26.56
C ASN A 26 3.55 1.83 25.47
N GLU A 27 3.32 1.38 24.24
CA GLU A 27 2.89 2.20 23.11
C GLU A 27 1.58 1.65 22.53
N PRO A 28 0.46 1.77 23.27
CA PRO A 28 -0.80 1.20 22.83
C PRO A 28 -1.30 1.83 21.52
N LEU A 29 -2.10 1.06 20.78
CA LEU A 29 -2.90 1.61 19.69
C LEU A 29 -4.04 2.46 20.24
N PRO A 30 -4.51 3.46 19.46
CA PRO A 30 -5.74 4.18 19.79
C PRO A 30 -6.92 3.22 19.94
N SER A 31 -7.76 3.46 20.94
CA SER A 31 -8.80 2.53 21.37
C SER A 31 -10.07 2.52 20.53
N ARG A 32 -10.35 3.59 19.77
CA ARG A 32 -11.54 3.72 18.95
C ARG A 32 -11.15 4.20 17.55
N GLN A 33 -11.06 3.22 16.66
CA GLN A 33 -10.57 3.38 15.30
C GLN A 33 -11.75 3.26 14.33
N VAL A 34 -11.73 4.03 13.25
CA VAL A 34 -12.65 3.87 12.13
C VAL A 34 -11.88 3.88 10.82
N HIS A 35 -12.38 3.10 9.87
CA HIS A 35 -11.93 3.14 8.49
C HIS A 35 -12.92 3.99 7.68
N LEU A 36 -12.43 5.04 7.02
CA LEU A 36 -13.25 5.82 6.10
C LEU A 36 -13.19 5.20 4.71
N ASP A 37 -14.20 4.44 4.29
CA ASP A 37 -14.26 3.93 2.92
C ASP A 37 -14.56 5.09 1.93
N PHE A 38 -13.56 5.49 1.14
CA PHE A 38 -13.62 6.67 0.25
C PHE A 38 -13.08 6.38 -1.15
N HIS A 39 -13.71 5.43 -1.85
CA HIS A 39 -13.41 5.09 -3.24
C HIS A 39 -14.25 5.88 -4.24
N THR A 40 -13.65 6.90 -4.87
CA THR A 40 -14.34 7.74 -5.87
C THR A 40 -13.71 7.61 -7.25
N SER A 41 -14.56 7.43 -8.27
CA SER A 41 -14.16 7.41 -9.68
C SER A 41 -14.17 8.82 -10.27
N GLU A 42 -13.51 9.00 -11.41
CA GLU A 42 -13.43 10.26 -12.15
C GLU A 42 -14.81 10.81 -12.57
N PHE A 43 -15.86 9.99 -12.55
CA PHE A 43 -17.21 10.40 -12.89
C PHE A 43 -17.95 11.06 -11.73
N ILE A 44 -17.41 11.03 -10.51
CA ILE A 44 -18.01 11.67 -9.34
C ILE A 44 -17.51 13.12 -9.25
N PRO A 45 -18.39 14.12 -9.46
CA PRO A 45 -18.01 15.53 -9.34
C PRO A 45 -18.00 15.99 -7.88
N GLY A 46 -17.41 17.15 -7.62
CA GLY A 46 -17.51 17.84 -6.34
C GLY A 46 -16.82 17.17 -5.16
N ILE A 47 -15.81 16.33 -5.43
CA ILE A 47 -15.05 15.63 -4.39
C ILE A 47 -14.41 16.64 -3.44
N GLY A 48 -14.75 16.53 -2.16
CA GLY A 48 -14.22 17.39 -1.10
C GLY A 48 -14.71 18.84 -1.12
N GLU A 49 -15.57 19.28 -2.05
CA GLU A 49 -15.98 20.70 -2.17
C GLU A 49 -16.71 21.23 -0.93
N LYS A 50 -17.34 20.34 -0.16
CA LYS A 50 -18.03 20.66 1.10
C LYS A 50 -17.22 20.26 2.34
N PHE A 51 -15.93 19.96 2.21
CA PHE A 51 -15.10 19.66 3.35
C PHE A 51 -15.04 20.88 4.27
N ASP A 52 -15.50 20.70 5.51
CA ASP A 52 -15.42 21.70 6.56
C ASP A 52 -14.65 21.11 7.75
N LYS A 53 -13.55 21.78 8.12
CA LYS A 53 -12.66 21.32 9.20
C LYS A 53 -13.42 21.15 10.52
N LYS A 54 -14.29 22.11 10.85
CA LYS A 54 -15.03 22.09 12.12
C LYS A 54 -16.03 20.94 12.16
N GLN A 55 -16.80 20.75 11.09
CA GLN A 55 -17.73 19.63 10.95
C GLN A 55 -17.01 18.29 11.07
N TRP A 56 -15.86 18.12 10.42
CA TRP A 56 -15.03 16.92 10.51
C TRP A 56 -14.58 16.65 11.95
N GLN A 57 -14.03 17.65 12.63
CA GLN A 57 -13.60 17.53 14.03
C GLN A 57 -14.76 17.24 14.97
N ASP A 58 -15.91 17.91 14.78
CA ASP A 58 -17.12 17.70 15.59
C ASP A 58 -17.65 16.28 15.42
N ALA A 59 -17.62 15.72 14.21
CA ALA A 59 -17.99 14.33 13.95
C ALA A 59 -17.07 13.33 14.65
N LEU A 60 -15.75 13.52 14.55
CA LEU A 60 -14.76 12.67 15.24
C LEU A 60 -14.92 12.71 16.76
N LYS A 61 -15.13 13.90 17.33
CA LYS A 61 -15.38 14.08 18.78
C LYS A 61 -16.68 13.42 19.22
N THR A 62 -17.76 13.63 18.47
CA THR A 62 -19.06 13.00 18.72
C THR A 62 -18.95 11.47 18.70
N GLY A 63 -18.20 10.95 17.73
CA GLY A 63 -17.89 9.54 17.62
C GLY A 63 -16.81 9.06 18.59
N HIS A 64 -16.29 9.88 19.51
CA HIS A 64 -15.16 9.53 20.39
C HIS A 64 -14.00 8.83 19.67
N ILE A 65 -13.77 9.17 18.41
CA ILE A 65 -12.78 8.54 17.55
C ILE A 65 -11.41 9.10 17.94
N ASN A 66 -10.43 8.22 18.13
CA ASN A 66 -9.04 8.60 18.37
C ASN A 66 -8.06 8.08 17.29
N GLN A 67 -8.56 7.32 16.31
CA GLN A 67 -7.86 7.05 15.06
C GLN A 67 -8.82 6.92 13.87
N ILE A 68 -8.47 7.49 12.72
CA ILE A 68 -9.22 7.34 11.46
C ILE A 68 -8.28 7.12 10.28
N ASN A 69 -8.48 6.07 9.50
CA ASN A 69 -7.74 5.91 8.24
C ASN A 69 -8.27 6.90 7.21
N ILE A 70 -7.38 7.68 6.59
CA ILE A 70 -7.74 8.72 5.59
C ILE A 70 -7.01 8.50 4.27
N PHE A 71 -7.67 8.80 3.16
CA PHE A 71 -7.23 8.31 1.85
C PHE A 71 -6.20 9.21 1.19
N SER A 72 -5.05 8.63 0.82
CA SER A 72 -4.12 9.26 -0.12
C SER A 72 -4.42 8.88 -1.57
N LYS A 73 -4.67 7.59 -1.84
CA LYS A 73 -4.92 7.00 -3.17
C LYS A 73 -5.97 5.89 -3.05
N CYS A 74 -6.96 5.90 -3.93
CA CYS A 74 -8.05 4.91 -3.97
C CYS A 74 -7.86 3.84 -5.07
N HIS A 75 -8.75 2.84 -5.11
CA HIS A 75 -8.74 1.76 -6.11
C HIS A 75 -8.85 2.23 -7.58
N HIS A 76 -9.36 3.43 -7.83
CA HIS A 76 -9.41 4.02 -9.19
C HIS A 76 -8.09 4.68 -9.61
N SER A 77 -7.03 4.54 -8.80
CA SER A 77 -5.71 5.18 -8.96
C SER A 77 -5.64 6.67 -8.61
N TRP A 78 -6.79 7.31 -8.36
CA TRP A 78 -6.86 8.74 -8.06
C TRP A 78 -6.33 9.06 -6.66
N SER A 79 -5.54 10.13 -6.58
CA SER A 79 -4.95 10.65 -5.36
C SER A 79 -5.73 11.86 -4.83
N TYR A 80 -5.89 11.97 -3.51
CA TYR A 80 -6.62 13.06 -2.85
C TYR A 80 -5.71 14.19 -2.34
N TYR A 81 -4.57 14.37 -3.02
CA TYR A 81 -3.55 15.35 -2.70
C TYR A 81 -2.82 15.77 -3.99
N PRO A 82 -2.12 16.93 -4.01
CA PRO A 82 -1.45 17.45 -5.20
C PRO A 82 -0.15 16.68 -5.50
N THR A 83 -0.29 15.41 -5.89
CA THR A 83 0.81 14.50 -6.26
C THR A 83 1.50 14.94 -7.55
N LYS A 84 2.82 14.70 -7.63
CA LYS A 84 3.64 14.82 -8.85
C LYS A 84 4.00 13.45 -9.44
N VAL A 85 3.76 12.37 -8.70
CA VAL A 85 4.11 10.99 -9.10
C VAL A 85 2.90 10.27 -9.67
N GLY A 86 1.75 10.34 -8.99
CA GLY A 86 0.49 9.77 -9.42
C GLY A 86 -0.38 10.78 -10.14
N LYS A 87 -1.70 10.58 -10.07
CA LYS A 87 -2.69 11.51 -10.60
C LYS A 87 -3.64 11.97 -9.51
N MET A 88 -3.76 13.28 -9.35
CA MET A 88 -4.78 13.87 -8.48
C MET A 88 -6.17 13.59 -9.08
N HIS A 89 -7.15 13.32 -8.23
CA HIS A 89 -8.53 13.11 -8.66
C HIS A 89 -9.01 14.31 -9.51
N PRO A 90 -9.56 14.10 -10.72
CA PRO A 90 -9.84 15.19 -11.66
C PRO A 90 -10.88 16.19 -11.16
N ASN A 91 -11.79 15.75 -10.29
CA ASN A 91 -12.79 16.62 -9.65
C ASN A 91 -12.41 17.13 -8.26
N LEU A 92 -11.17 16.93 -7.81
CA LEU A 92 -10.67 17.50 -6.56
C LEU A 92 -9.89 18.79 -6.86
N LYS A 93 -10.17 19.85 -6.09
CA LYS A 93 -9.63 21.20 -6.37
C LYS A 93 -8.59 21.68 -5.35
N PHE A 94 -8.29 20.89 -4.32
CA PHE A 94 -7.36 21.26 -3.25
C PHE A 94 -6.74 20.03 -2.58
N ASP A 95 -5.80 20.25 -1.66
CA ASP A 95 -5.15 19.19 -0.88
C ASP A 95 -6.07 18.68 0.24
N LEU A 96 -6.94 17.73 -0.09
CA LEU A 96 -7.88 17.13 0.87
C LEU A 96 -7.16 16.29 1.93
N LEU A 97 -6.15 15.50 1.54
CA LEU A 97 -5.35 14.72 2.48
C LEU A 97 -4.68 15.62 3.52
N GLY A 98 -3.99 16.68 3.08
CA GLY A 98 -3.35 17.63 3.99
C GLY A 98 -4.34 18.29 4.95
N ALA A 99 -5.51 18.70 4.44
CA ALA A 99 -6.56 19.31 5.25
C ALA A 99 -7.17 18.35 6.29
N GLN A 100 -7.31 17.07 5.95
CA GLN A 100 -7.77 16.04 6.89
C GLN A 100 -6.73 15.72 7.97
N ILE A 101 -5.44 15.65 7.60
CA ILE A 101 -4.34 15.45 8.56
C ILE A 101 -4.32 16.59 9.57
N GLU A 102 -4.34 17.85 9.10
CA GLU A 102 -4.37 19.03 9.95
C GLU A 102 -5.57 19.00 10.90
N ALA A 103 -6.76 18.73 10.37
CA ALA A 103 -7.99 18.65 11.16
C ALA A 103 -7.92 17.60 12.28
N CYS A 104 -7.39 16.41 11.99
CA CYS A 104 -7.21 15.34 12.97
C CYS A 104 -6.17 15.68 14.04
N HIS A 105 -5.00 16.18 13.61
CA HIS A 105 -3.87 16.46 14.51
C HIS A 105 -4.19 17.57 15.51
N GLU A 106 -4.91 18.62 15.11
CA GLU A 106 -5.34 19.73 15.99
C GLU A 106 -6.15 19.24 17.20
N ILE A 107 -6.88 18.12 17.07
CA ILE A 107 -7.72 17.56 18.13
C ILE A 107 -7.13 16.26 18.73
N GLY A 108 -5.88 15.94 18.41
CA GLY A 108 -5.17 14.77 18.96
C GLY A 108 -5.61 13.42 18.39
N VAL A 109 -6.32 13.39 17.25
CA VAL A 109 -6.74 12.15 16.57
C VAL A 109 -5.63 11.68 15.63
N LYS A 110 -5.30 10.39 15.68
CA LYS A 110 -4.35 9.76 14.76
C LYS A 110 -4.98 9.49 13.41
N CYS A 111 -4.22 9.66 12.33
CA CYS A 111 -4.74 9.43 10.99
C CYS A 111 -3.76 8.69 10.07
N PRO A 112 -3.64 7.35 10.20
CA PRO A 112 -2.90 6.56 9.25
C PRO A 112 -3.41 6.77 7.83
N ILE A 113 -2.48 6.81 6.88
CA ILE A 113 -2.76 7.09 5.49
C ILE A 113 -3.14 5.79 4.79
N TYR A 114 -4.39 5.72 4.35
CA TYR A 114 -4.86 4.68 3.47
C TYR A 114 -4.23 4.84 2.08
N TYR A 115 -3.81 3.72 1.50
CA TYR A 115 -3.22 3.65 0.16
C TYR A 115 -3.58 2.33 -0.53
N SER A 116 -4.25 2.37 -1.68
CA SER A 116 -4.54 1.17 -2.46
C SER A 116 -3.32 0.62 -3.22
N VAL A 117 -3.03 -0.67 -3.02
CA VAL A 117 -1.93 -1.41 -3.66
C VAL A 117 -2.45 -2.38 -4.72
N GLY A 118 -3.26 -3.37 -4.36
CA GLY A 118 -3.60 -4.47 -5.28
C GLY A 118 -4.60 -4.12 -6.37
N TRP A 119 -5.38 -3.06 -6.18
CA TRP A 119 -6.31 -2.51 -7.17
C TRP A 119 -5.93 -1.08 -7.53
N SER A 120 -5.89 -0.82 -8.84
CA SER A 120 -5.58 0.49 -9.39
C SER A 120 -6.05 0.58 -10.85
N ALA A 121 -7.30 1.01 -11.07
CA ALA A 121 -7.95 0.90 -12.39
C ALA A 121 -7.24 1.67 -13.51
N THR A 122 -6.95 2.95 -13.31
CA THR A 122 -6.31 3.79 -14.34
C THR A 122 -4.89 3.32 -14.61
N GLU A 123 -4.13 2.98 -13.55
CA GLU A 123 -2.77 2.43 -13.69
C GLU A 123 -2.76 1.06 -14.39
N ALA A 124 -3.74 0.19 -14.15
CA ALA A 124 -3.86 -1.09 -14.86
C ALA A 124 -4.16 -0.89 -16.36
N ALA A 125 -4.98 0.11 -16.71
CA ALA A 125 -5.29 0.43 -18.09
C ALA A 125 -4.10 1.04 -18.83
N GLU A 126 -3.34 1.92 -18.17
CA GLU A 126 -2.19 2.63 -18.75
C GLU A 126 -0.92 1.77 -18.77
N HIS A 127 -0.79 0.87 -17.80
CA HIS A 127 0.35 -0.02 -17.63
C HIS A 127 -0.11 -1.49 -17.52
N PRO A 128 -0.63 -2.09 -18.60
CA PRO A 128 -1.06 -3.48 -18.59
C PRO A 128 0.08 -4.46 -18.30
N ASP A 129 1.35 -4.05 -18.43
CA ASP A 129 2.52 -4.82 -18.00
C ASP A 129 2.68 -4.90 -16.47
N TRP A 130 1.99 -4.06 -15.69
CA TRP A 130 1.98 -4.07 -14.23
C TRP A 130 0.96 -5.04 -13.66
N VAL A 131 0.00 -5.49 -14.46
CA VAL A 131 -1.06 -6.41 -14.05
C VAL A 131 -0.48 -7.81 -13.89
N ALA A 132 -0.88 -8.49 -12.82
CA ALA A 132 -0.51 -9.86 -12.56
C ALA A 132 -1.05 -10.81 -13.64
N ARG A 133 -0.34 -11.92 -13.87
CA ARG A 133 -0.70 -12.87 -14.93
C ARG A 133 -0.76 -14.30 -14.44
N GLU A 134 -1.73 -15.02 -14.97
CA GLU A 134 -1.82 -16.47 -14.89
C GLU A 134 -0.76 -17.16 -15.76
N LYS A 135 -0.53 -18.46 -15.54
CA LYS A 135 0.47 -19.26 -16.27
C LYS A 135 0.24 -19.25 -17.79
N ASN A 136 -1.01 -19.13 -18.23
CA ASN A 136 -1.39 -19.03 -19.65
C ASN A 136 -1.22 -17.62 -20.23
N GLY A 137 -0.73 -16.65 -19.45
CA GLY A 137 -0.51 -15.26 -19.86
C GLY A 137 -1.72 -14.35 -19.70
N GLN A 138 -2.91 -14.85 -19.35
CA GLN A 138 -4.08 -14.01 -19.07
C GLN A 138 -3.87 -13.14 -17.84
N PHE A 139 -4.55 -11.99 -17.77
CA PHE A 139 -4.53 -11.17 -16.57
C PHE A 139 -5.24 -11.86 -15.40
N GLN A 140 -4.81 -11.56 -14.19
CA GLN A 140 -5.53 -11.91 -12.97
C GLN A 140 -6.47 -10.78 -12.57
N GLY A 141 -7.63 -11.13 -12.01
CA GLY A 141 -8.61 -10.17 -11.53
C GLY A 141 -9.75 -10.81 -10.75
N LEU A 142 -10.51 -9.98 -10.05
CA LEU A 142 -11.74 -10.32 -9.36
C LEU A 142 -12.92 -9.97 -10.26
N LEU A 143 -13.80 -10.94 -10.53
CA LEU A 143 -15.04 -10.77 -11.30
C LEU A 143 -14.87 -10.02 -12.63
N TRP A 144 -13.67 -10.07 -13.21
CA TRP A 144 -13.32 -9.35 -14.43
C TRP A 144 -13.74 -10.17 -15.65
N ASP A 145 -14.60 -9.59 -16.48
CA ASP A 145 -15.00 -10.17 -17.76
C ASP A 145 -13.99 -9.78 -18.84
N PHE A 146 -13.20 -10.76 -19.30
CA PHE A 146 -12.20 -10.57 -20.35
C PHE A 146 -12.79 -10.51 -21.77
N ASP A 147 -14.05 -10.93 -21.94
CA ASP A 147 -14.76 -10.94 -23.21
C ASP A 147 -15.70 -9.73 -23.36
N ALA A 148 -15.85 -8.92 -22.30
CA ALA A 148 -16.68 -7.72 -22.28
C ALA A 148 -16.22 -6.70 -23.33
N LYS A 149 -17.19 -6.17 -24.09
CA LYS A 149 -17.00 -5.06 -25.02
C LYS A 149 -17.00 -3.74 -24.25
N PRO A 150 -16.41 -2.66 -24.81
CA PRO A 150 -16.39 -1.35 -24.16
C PRO A 150 -17.77 -0.78 -23.79
N THR A 151 -18.84 -1.22 -24.47
CA THR A 151 -20.21 -0.81 -24.23
C THR A 151 -20.95 -1.65 -23.19
N ASP A 152 -20.37 -2.78 -22.79
CA ASP A 152 -21.01 -3.71 -21.88
C ASP A 152 -20.93 -3.16 -20.45
N VAL A 153 -22.01 -3.36 -19.69
CA VAL A 153 -22.05 -2.97 -18.29
C VAL A 153 -21.09 -3.88 -17.53
N LYS A 154 -20.11 -3.28 -16.87
CA LYS A 154 -19.19 -4.03 -16.00
C LYS A 154 -19.97 -4.63 -14.83
N THR A 155 -19.57 -5.83 -14.44
CA THR A 155 -19.98 -6.45 -13.19
C THR A 155 -19.61 -5.55 -12.01
N GLU A 156 -20.48 -5.54 -11.00
CA GLU A 156 -20.16 -4.89 -9.72
C GLU A 156 -18.88 -5.53 -9.15
N ASN A 157 -17.93 -4.70 -8.72
CA ASN A 157 -16.65 -5.11 -8.12
C ASN A 157 -15.66 -5.83 -9.07
N ALA A 158 -15.68 -5.51 -10.37
CA ALA A 158 -14.69 -6.00 -11.33
C ALA A 158 -13.34 -5.28 -11.22
N TRP A 159 -12.28 -5.97 -10.81
CA TRP A 159 -10.94 -5.39 -10.62
C TRP A 159 -9.83 -6.25 -11.18
N LEU A 160 -8.92 -5.67 -11.95
CA LEU A 160 -7.63 -6.30 -12.27
C LEU A 160 -6.69 -6.25 -11.06
N TRP A 161 -5.88 -7.28 -10.89
CA TRP A 161 -4.91 -7.36 -9.80
C TRP A 161 -3.55 -6.86 -10.27
N LEU A 162 -3.05 -5.81 -9.63
CA LEU A 162 -1.73 -5.28 -9.91
C LEU A 162 -0.66 -6.14 -9.22
N CYS A 163 0.54 -6.21 -9.80
CA CYS A 163 1.65 -7.00 -9.28
C CYS A 163 2.66 -6.12 -8.51
N PRO A 164 2.61 -6.08 -7.16
CA PRO A 164 3.51 -5.25 -6.37
C PRO A 164 4.85 -5.93 -6.06
N ALA A 165 5.16 -7.07 -6.69
CA ALA A 165 6.43 -7.75 -6.52
C ALA A 165 7.61 -6.79 -6.73
N ASN A 166 8.61 -6.82 -5.84
CA ASN A 166 9.68 -5.82 -5.81
C ASN A 166 10.56 -5.78 -7.08
N SER A 167 10.50 -6.83 -7.91
CA SER A 167 11.15 -6.87 -9.23
C SER A 167 10.47 -6.04 -10.32
N GLY A 168 9.24 -5.57 -10.11
CA GLY A 168 8.42 -4.91 -11.12
C GLY A 168 8.44 -3.37 -11.06
N PRO A 169 8.06 -2.70 -12.17
CA PRO A 169 7.93 -1.24 -12.22
C PRO A 169 6.80 -0.69 -11.34
N TYR A 170 5.73 -1.46 -11.11
CA TYR A 170 4.64 -1.02 -10.23
C TYR A 170 5.10 -0.81 -8.78
N HIS A 171 5.94 -1.72 -8.27
CA HIS A 171 6.59 -1.55 -6.99
C HIS A 171 7.37 -0.22 -6.93
N GLN A 172 8.16 0.09 -7.96
CA GLN A 172 8.91 1.35 -8.03
C GLN A 172 7.99 2.59 -8.07
N HIS A 173 6.84 2.49 -8.71
CA HIS A 173 5.82 3.54 -8.70
C HIS A 173 5.26 3.76 -7.29
N ILE A 174 4.88 2.68 -6.59
CA ILE A 174 4.41 2.74 -5.19
C ILE A 174 5.48 3.37 -4.29
N MET A 175 6.74 2.94 -4.38
CA MET A 175 7.83 3.50 -3.58
C MET A 175 7.99 5.01 -3.77
N LYS A 176 7.82 5.50 -5.00
CA LYS A 176 7.85 6.95 -5.30
C LYS A 176 6.64 7.69 -4.70
N GLN A 177 5.44 7.13 -4.79
CA GLN A 177 4.24 7.75 -4.20
C GLN A 177 4.30 7.77 -2.68
N VAL A 178 4.69 6.66 -2.05
CA VAL A 178 4.88 6.58 -0.58
C VAL A 178 5.95 7.56 -0.13
N LYS A 179 7.08 7.66 -0.84
CA LYS A 179 8.12 8.65 -0.54
C LYS A 179 7.59 10.08 -0.64
N GLU A 180 6.85 10.40 -1.70
CA GLU A 180 6.24 11.73 -1.87
C GLU A 180 5.30 12.08 -0.70
N ILE A 181 4.48 11.13 -0.26
CA ILE A 181 3.59 11.31 0.91
C ILE A 181 4.41 11.55 2.17
N CYS A 182 5.43 10.72 2.42
CA CYS A 182 6.32 10.86 3.58
C CYS A 182 7.06 12.22 3.60
N GLU A 183 7.43 12.76 2.44
CA GLU A 183 8.10 14.06 2.32
C GLU A 183 7.15 15.24 2.53
N LYS A 184 5.87 15.09 2.20
CA LYS A 184 4.87 16.17 2.25
C LYS A 184 4.15 16.29 3.58
N TYR A 185 3.95 15.18 4.29
CA TYR A 185 3.02 15.14 5.42
C TYR A 185 3.65 14.58 6.71
N PRO A 186 3.16 15.01 7.88
CA PRO A 186 3.48 14.37 9.16
C PRO A 186 2.69 13.06 9.29
N VAL A 187 3.28 11.93 8.91
CA VAL A 187 2.57 10.66 8.84
C VAL A 187 2.49 9.97 10.22
N ASP A 188 1.29 9.63 10.67
CA ASP A 188 1.07 8.79 11.87
C ASP A 188 1.21 7.29 11.59
N GLY A 189 0.96 6.89 10.35
CA GLY A 189 1.04 5.52 9.89
C GLY A 189 0.57 5.37 8.45
N PHE A 190 0.65 4.15 7.93
CA PHE A 190 0.07 3.73 6.67
C PHE A 190 -0.81 2.50 6.85
N TRP A 191 -1.90 2.50 6.10
CA TRP A 191 -2.80 1.37 5.93
C TRP A 191 -2.83 1.03 4.43
N PHE A 192 -2.02 0.05 4.03
CA PHE A 192 -1.89 -0.33 2.64
C PHE A 192 -2.90 -1.41 2.30
N ASP A 193 -3.78 -1.09 1.36
CA ASP A 193 -4.94 -1.91 1.08
C ASP A 193 -4.81 -2.79 -0.14
N ILE A 194 -5.50 -3.92 -0.04
CA ILE A 194 -5.64 -4.99 -1.00
C ILE A 194 -4.26 -5.56 -1.35
N TYR A 195 -3.68 -6.34 -0.43
CA TYR A 195 -2.58 -7.23 -0.82
C TYR A 195 -3.13 -8.55 -1.31
N HIS A 196 -3.17 -8.69 -2.63
CA HIS A 196 -3.34 -9.99 -3.26
C HIS A 196 -2.05 -10.78 -3.11
N VAL A 197 -1.99 -11.64 -2.09
CA VAL A 197 -1.02 -12.73 -2.14
C VAL A 197 -1.59 -13.73 -3.14
N MET A 198 -1.10 -13.63 -4.37
CA MET A 198 -1.60 -14.39 -5.51
C MET A 198 -1.36 -15.88 -5.26
N ASP A 199 -2.40 -16.61 -4.86
CA ASP A 199 -2.33 -18.05 -4.57
C ASP A 199 -2.05 -18.88 -5.83
N ASN A 200 -2.16 -18.30 -7.03
CA ASN A 200 -1.71 -18.87 -8.29
C ASN A 200 -0.28 -18.46 -8.68
N GLY A 201 0.37 -17.63 -7.87
CA GLY A 201 1.60 -16.93 -8.22
C GLY A 201 1.38 -15.85 -9.28
N CYS A 202 2.47 -15.34 -9.86
CA CYS A 202 2.42 -14.33 -10.92
C CYS A 202 3.43 -14.65 -12.01
N TYR A 203 2.94 -14.74 -13.25
CA TYR A 203 3.71 -15.05 -14.45
C TYR A 203 3.91 -13.81 -15.35
N CYS A 204 3.80 -12.60 -14.79
CA CYS A 204 4.16 -11.39 -15.53
C CYS A 204 5.66 -11.42 -15.90
N GLN A 205 6.05 -10.66 -16.92
CA GLN A 205 7.41 -10.69 -17.46
C GLN A 205 8.50 -10.41 -16.40
N TYR A 206 8.20 -9.53 -15.42
CA TYR A 206 9.12 -9.18 -14.35
C TYR A 206 9.30 -10.33 -13.35
N CYS A 207 8.20 -10.95 -12.91
CA CYS A 207 8.23 -12.11 -12.03
C CYS A 207 8.92 -13.31 -12.70
N MET A 208 8.65 -13.55 -13.99
CA MET A 208 9.30 -14.61 -14.76
C MET A 208 10.81 -14.39 -14.91
N ALA A 209 11.23 -13.17 -15.24
CA ALA A 209 12.64 -12.82 -15.34
C ALA A 209 13.37 -12.99 -14.00
N ARG A 210 12.73 -12.61 -12.88
CA ARG A 210 13.24 -12.84 -11.53
C ARG A 210 13.34 -14.32 -11.20
N MET A 211 12.24 -15.08 -11.35
CA MET A 211 12.19 -16.52 -11.06
C MET A 211 13.26 -17.30 -11.83
N LYS A 212 13.49 -16.95 -13.10
CA LYS A 212 14.57 -17.53 -13.92
C LYS A 212 15.96 -17.27 -13.31
N LYS A 213 16.22 -16.06 -12.80
CA LYS A 213 17.50 -15.71 -12.14
C LYS A 213 17.66 -16.43 -10.80
N GLU A 214 16.56 -16.63 -10.08
CA GLU A 214 16.52 -17.33 -8.78
C GLU A 214 16.55 -18.87 -8.94
N GLY A 215 16.45 -19.40 -10.16
CA GLY A 215 16.42 -20.85 -10.41
C GLY A 215 15.13 -21.53 -9.99
N ILE A 216 14.02 -20.79 -9.92
CA ILE A 216 12.70 -21.34 -9.56
C ILE A 216 12.13 -22.13 -10.75
N ASP A 217 11.73 -23.38 -10.51
CA ASP A 217 11.00 -24.17 -11.49
C ASP A 217 9.56 -23.65 -11.63
N ILE A 218 9.26 -23.06 -12.79
CA ILE A 218 7.95 -22.50 -13.12
C ILE A 218 6.86 -23.56 -13.33
N ASN A 219 7.24 -24.85 -13.40
CA ASN A 219 6.31 -25.97 -13.46
C ASN A 219 5.96 -26.54 -12.08
N ASP A 220 6.72 -26.19 -11.04
CA ASP A 220 6.35 -26.44 -9.65
C ASP A 220 5.48 -25.28 -9.15
N HIS A 221 4.16 -25.53 -9.09
CA HIS A 221 3.20 -24.56 -8.59
C HIS A 221 3.54 -24.06 -7.17
N SER A 222 3.98 -24.94 -6.27
CA SER A 222 4.29 -24.57 -4.89
C SER A 222 5.52 -23.65 -4.84
N ALA A 223 6.52 -23.91 -5.67
CA ALA A 223 7.70 -23.05 -5.78
C ALA A 223 7.34 -21.65 -6.33
N VAL A 224 6.45 -21.57 -7.32
CA VAL A 224 5.99 -20.29 -7.89
C VAL A 224 5.19 -19.48 -6.87
N VAL A 225 4.24 -20.10 -6.17
CA VAL A 225 3.43 -19.43 -5.13
C VAL A 225 4.32 -18.91 -4.00
N LYS A 226 5.28 -19.73 -3.53
CA LYS A 226 6.27 -19.31 -2.53
C LYS A 226 7.11 -18.13 -3.05
N SER A 227 7.58 -18.19 -4.30
CA SER A 227 8.37 -17.10 -4.89
C SER A 227 7.57 -15.79 -4.98
N ALA A 228 6.28 -15.86 -5.32
CA ALA A 228 5.39 -14.70 -5.35
C ALA A 228 5.19 -14.09 -3.95
N ALA A 229 4.88 -14.92 -2.94
CA ALA A 229 4.73 -14.48 -1.56
C ALA A 229 6.01 -13.82 -1.02
N LEU A 230 7.19 -14.38 -1.29
CA LEU A 230 8.47 -13.81 -0.90
C LEU A 230 8.78 -12.48 -1.61
N ALA A 231 8.36 -12.33 -2.88
CA ALA A 231 8.49 -11.06 -3.61
C ALA A 231 7.67 -9.94 -2.96
N ILE A 232 6.42 -10.27 -2.59
CA ILE A 232 5.51 -9.35 -1.92
C ILE A 232 6.05 -9.00 -0.53
N LYS A 233 6.55 -9.99 0.23
CA LYS A 233 7.18 -9.75 1.53
C LYS A 233 8.40 -8.83 1.42
N ALA A 234 9.22 -8.99 0.38
CA ALA A 234 10.34 -8.09 0.12
C ALA A 234 9.86 -6.66 -0.19
N HIS A 235 8.82 -6.50 -1.00
CA HIS A 235 8.20 -5.20 -1.24
C HIS A 235 7.66 -4.55 0.05
N MET A 236 6.93 -5.30 0.89
CA MET A 236 6.45 -4.83 2.19
C MET A 236 7.60 -4.36 3.09
N LYS A 237 8.70 -5.13 3.12
CA LYS A 237 9.90 -4.77 3.87
C LYS A 237 10.51 -3.46 3.36
N GLU A 238 10.63 -3.28 2.04
CA GLU A 238 11.18 -2.07 1.43
C GLU A 238 10.30 -0.84 1.72
N ILE A 239 8.96 -0.97 1.65
CA ILE A 239 8.02 0.07 2.09
C ILE A 239 8.28 0.43 3.55
N ARG A 240 8.34 -0.57 4.43
CA ARG A 240 8.51 -0.36 5.87
C ARG A 240 9.82 0.37 6.19
N GLU A 241 10.89 0.00 5.51
CA GLU A 241 12.19 0.66 5.62
C GLU A 241 12.12 2.10 5.14
N LEU A 242 11.45 2.36 4.01
CA LEU A 242 11.23 3.72 3.52
C LEU A 242 10.44 4.56 4.53
N VAL A 243 9.29 4.07 5.00
CA VAL A 243 8.46 4.81 5.99
C VAL A 243 9.28 5.08 7.25
N THR A 244 10.04 4.11 7.75
CA THR A 244 10.86 4.26 8.96
C THR A 244 11.93 5.36 8.82
N GLN A 245 12.49 5.55 7.62
CA GLN A 245 13.51 6.59 7.37
C GLN A 245 12.95 8.00 7.57
N PHE A 246 11.70 8.24 7.20
CA PHE A 246 11.06 9.54 7.34
C PHE A 246 10.32 9.69 8.67
N HIS A 247 9.59 8.63 9.07
CA HIS A 247 8.66 8.64 10.18
C HIS A 247 8.88 7.39 11.06
N PRO A 248 9.93 7.35 11.90
CA PRO A 248 10.32 6.14 12.64
C PRO A 248 9.28 5.65 13.66
N LYS A 249 8.29 6.49 14.00
CA LYS A 249 7.17 6.16 14.90
C LYS A 249 5.88 5.78 14.16
N ALA A 250 5.81 5.95 12.84
CA ALA A 250 4.57 5.82 12.07
C ALA A 250 4.18 4.35 11.87
N THR A 251 2.98 3.92 12.23
CA THR A 251 2.58 2.51 12.08
C THR A 251 2.51 2.08 10.61
N VAL A 252 2.69 0.79 10.34
CA VAL A 252 2.52 0.25 8.98
C VAL A 252 1.70 -1.03 9.08
N TYR A 253 0.56 -1.04 8.40
CA TYR A 253 -0.31 -2.21 8.25
C TYR A 253 -0.53 -2.50 6.76
N PHE A 254 -0.42 -3.77 6.41
CA PHE A 254 -0.70 -4.32 5.09
C PHE A 254 -1.95 -5.20 5.22
N ASN A 255 -3.08 -4.74 4.66
CA ASN A 255 -4.35 -5.48 4.72
C ASN A 255 -4.20 -6.85 4.03
N SER A 256 -4.98 -7.85 4.45
CA SER A 256 -4.92 -9.26 4.00
C SER A 256 -3.68 -10.07 4.41
N ALA A 257 -2.63 -9.45 4.99
CA ALA A 257 -1.43 -10.19 5.44
C ALA A 257 -1.70 -11.18 6.60
N THR A 258 -2.81 -11.01 7.32
CA THR A 258 -3.26 -11.83 8.45
C THR A 258 -4.33 -12.86 8.08
N HIS A 259 -4.80 -12.90 6.83
CA HIS A 259 -5.88 -13.79 6.42
C HIS A 259 -5.43 -15.25 6.49
N LEU A 260 -6.04 -16.03 7.38
CA LEU A 260 -5.72 -17.45 7.59
C LEU A 260 -6.01 -18.32 6.35
N VAL A 261 -6.99 -17.91 5.54
CA VAL A 261 -7.37 -18.60 4.30
C VAL A 261 -6.35 -18.40 3.18
N ASN A 262 -5.56 -17.32 3.24
CA ASN A 262 -4.50 -17.06 2.28
C ASN A 262 -3.24 -17.85 2.68
N LYS A 263 -3.18 -19.11 2.24
CA LYS A 263 -2.09 -20.03 2.61
C LYS A 263 -0.73 -19.50 2.17
N GLY A 264 -0.63 -18.89 0.98
CA GLY A 264 0.63 -18.33 0.48
C GLY A 264 1.17 -17.22 1.39
N GLY A 265 0.32 -16.29 1.81
CA GLY A 265 0.69 -15.18 2.67
C GLY A 265 1.00 -15.59 4.10
N PHE A 266 0.12 -16.39 4.69
CA PHE A 266 0.22 -16.78 6.10
C PHE A 266 1.41 -17.73 6.34
N VAL A 267 1.60 -18.77 5.52
CA VAL A 267 2.71 -19.73 5.67
C VAL A 267 4.08 -19.05 5.51
N ASN A 268 4.17 -18.04 4.64
CA ASN A 268 5.39 -17.25 4.45
C ASN A 268 5.50 -16.05 5.41
N ARG A 269 4.58 -15.97 6.38
CA ARG A 269 4.57 -15.00 7.49
C ARG A 269 4.62 -13.55 7.02
N LEU A 270 3.81 -13.17 6.04
CA LEU A 270 3.73 -11.77 5.58
C LEU A 270 3.28 -10.84 6.71
N TYR A 271 2.44 -11.34 7.64
CA TYR A 271 2.02 -10.62 8.85
C TYR A 271 3.18 -10.12 9.73
N ASP A 272 4.39 -10.68 9.64
CA ASP A 272 5.57 -10.18 10.36
C ASP A 272 5.98 -8.76 9.91
N MET A 273 5.52 -8.31 8.74
CA MET A 273 5.80 -6.97 8.22
C MET A 273 4.89 -5.90 8.82
N ASN A 274 3.75 -6.30 9.40
CA ASN A 274 2.85 -5.38 10.08
C ASN A 274 3.43 -4.96 11.44
N THR A 275 3.37 -3.66 11.76
CA THR A 275 3.79 -3.15 13.08
C THR A 275 2.80 -3.50 14.19
N HIS A 276 1.56 -3.79 13.79
CA HIS A 276 0.43 -4.20 14.63
C HIS A 276 -0.55 -4.99 13.76
N GLN A 277 -1.45 -5.75 14.37
CA GLN A 277 -2.47 -6.47 13.61
C GLN A 277 -3.82 -5.79 13.82
N GLU A 278 -4.50 -5.49 12.72
CA GLU A 278 -5.89 -5.06 12.69
C GLU A 278 -6.78 -6.18 12.16
N LEU A 279 -8.01 -6.21 12.67
CA LEU A 279 -9.12 -6.98 12.11
C LEU A 279 -10.13 -5.96 11.59
N GLU A 280 -10.34 -5.96 10.29
CA GLU A 280 -11.40 -5.18 9.65
C GLU A 280 -12.74 -5.90 9.84
N ASP A 281 -13.72 -5.18 10.36
CA ASP A 281 -15.10 -5.64 10.44
C ASP A 281 -16.00 -4.54 9.87
N LEU A 282 -16.85 -4.90 8.91
CA LEU A 282 -17.85 -3.99 8.39
C LEU A 282 -19.01 -3.99 9.39
N PRO A 283 -19.62 -2.83 9.69
CA PRO A 283 -20.79 -2.80 10.56
C PRO A 283 -21.88 -3.69 9.95
N THR A 284 -22.03 -4.89 10.51
CA THR A 284 -23.08 -5.83 10.13
C THR A 284 -24.37 -5.32 10.75
N THR A 285 -25.34 -4.99 9.88
CA THR A 285 -26.72 -4.66 10.27
C THR A 285 -27.50 -5.90 10.61
#